data_AF-A0A850UMB6-F1
#
_entry.id   AF-A0A850UMB6-F1
#
_cell.length_a   1.000
_cell.length_b   1.000
_cell.length_c   1.000
_cell.angle_alpha   90.00
_cell.angle_beta   90.00
_cell.angle_gamma   90.00
#
_symmetry.space_group_name_H-M   'P 1'
#
loop_
_entity.id
_entity.type
_entity.pdbx_description
1 polymer ?
#
loop_
_entity_poly.entity_id
_entity_poly.type
_entity_poly.pdbx_seq_one_letter_code
_entity_poly.pdbx_strand_id
1 'polypeptide(L)'
;MKIVSRNEELLRDALSCLPQPSSRTSLASCNKMIRFEDISAAAFKIQCGVQKTPCMYSRLSKQYGMDIYLKKEFLQYTGSVKERGVLYLLMSLPQEQQRKGVIVASDSNFSMAVAYHASELRVPVFVILPASTAPGRVKMCREYGAMVISYGSTAKDSQVHARRLAQENGYLYLEEEDSAVYLSGLGTVGLEMYEQVPKLDAVIFPAGGHCGLLAGSAAALKHLNPHISVIGVESESFPVLQQSLKAGHPTDDQACNNHHFYGDVSGVCFGSNSLQLTGKLVDKVVAVREEDILISMLRLLEYERATVDAEGAIGLAALVAGKLPELKGKRVAVVICSGNLELHLLQQCIARALTLDNRVCRFSLVISDCPGDMSKLLEILAREEARVLDIKQERTFVTSELFAVKVICTVETRDKIHTAQLRNALLERYPTTGWTER
;
A
#
# COMPACT_ATOMS: atom_id res chain seq x y z
N MET A 1 28.64 -6.33 -45.70
CA MET A 1 27.80 -6.65 -46.87
C MET A 1 26.73 -7.67 -46.44
N LYS A 2 25.48 -7.20 -46.30
CA LYS A 2 24.18 -7.91 -46.12
C LYS A 2 23.20 -6.85 -45.59
N ILE A 3 22.75 -5.95 -46.48
CA ILE A 3 21.38 -5.88 -47.03
C ILE A 3 20.34 -5.71 -45.92
N VAL A 4 20.14 -4.45 -45.52
CA VAL A 4 18.96 -3.98 -44.78
C VAL A 4 17.84 -3.83 -45.81
N SER A 5 16.74 -4.56 -45.63
CA SER A 5 15.59 -4.53 -46.52
C SER A 5 14.84 -3.21 -46.36
N ARG A 6 14.74 -2.47 -47.47
CA ARG A 6 14.06 -1.19 -47.70
C ARG A 6 12.53 -1.18 -47.45
N ASN A 7 11.99 -2.18 -46.76
CA ASN A 7 10.56 -2.37 -46.49
C ASN A 7 10.13 -1.94 -45.07
N GLU A 8 11.06 -1.67 -44.14
CA GLU A 8 10.69 -1.18 -42.80
C GLU A 8 10.45 0.33 -42.72
N GLU A 9 11.04 1.13 -43.62
CA GLU A 9 10.80 2.59 -43.67
C GLU A 9 9.42 2.94 -44.26
N LEU A 10 8.94 2.17 -45.25
CA LEU A 10 7.61 2.39 -45.86
C LEU A 10 6.45 1.97 -44.96
N LEU A 11 6.68 1.13 -43.95
CA LEU A 11 5.68 0.76 -42.93
C LEU A 11 5.58 1.78 -41.80
N ARG A 12 6.61 2.60 -41.55
CA ARG A 12 6.57 3.68 -40.56
C ARG A 12 5.82 4.91 -41.06
N ASP A 13 5.92 5.22 -42.34
CA ASP A 13 5.24 6.40 -42.92
C ASP A 13 3.74 6.17 -43.15
N ALA A 14 3.29 4.92 -43.36
CA ALA A 14 1.87 4.59 -43.54
C ALA A 14 1.05 4.59 -42.22
N LEU A 15 1.71 4.60 -41.06
CA LEU A 15 1.08 4.68 -39.74
C LEU A 15 0.86 6.12 -39.23
N SER A 16 1.31 7.12 -39.99
CA SER A 16 1.23 8.55 -39.62
C SER A 16 -0.05 9.26 -40.11
N CYS A 17 -0.87 8.62 -40.93
CA CYS A 17 -2.01 9.24 -41.63
C CYS A 17 -3.32 8.43 -41.54
N LEU A 18 -3.70 7.97 -40.35
CA LEU A 18 -5.05 7.47 -40.10
C LEU A 18 -5.81 8.42 -39.15
N PRO A 19 -6.96 8.96 -39.55
CA PRO A 19 -7.78 9.80 -38.67
C PRO A 19 -8.31 8.95 -37.52
N GLN A 20 -8.08 9.41 -36.29
CA GLN A 20 -8.60 8.75 -35.09
C GLN A 20 -10.14 8.71 -35.13
N PRO A 21 -10.79 7.54 -35.09
CA PRO A 21 -12.23 7.48 -34.94
C PRO A 21 -12.58 7.81 -33.49
N SER A 22 -13.21 8.97 -33.33
CA SER A 22 -13.83 9.46 -32.11
C SER A 22 -15.12 8.66 -31.83
N SER A 23 -15.00 7.53 -31.13
CA SER A 23 -16.13 6.84 -30.51
C SER A 23 -15.87 6.63 -29.02
N ARG A 24 -15.98 7.72 -28.25
CA ARG A 24 -16.17 7.65 -26.80
C ARG A 24 -17.58 7.12 -26.52
N THR A 25 -17.70 5.81 -26.38
CA THR A 25 -18.77 5.19 -25.59
C THR A 25 -18.20 4.70 -24.26
N SER A 26 -17.49 5.60 -23.57
CA SER A 26 -17.50 5.58 -22.11
C SER A 26 -18.94 5.85 -21.68
N LEU A 27 -19.50 5.10 -20.74
CA LEU A 27 -20.71 5.54 -20.03
C LEU A 27 -20.49 7.02 -19.67
N ALA A 28 -21.34 7.89 -20.19
CA ALA A 28 -21.21 9.32 -20.01
C ALA A 28 -21.00 9.61 -18.52
N SER A 29 -19.80 10.04 -18.14
CA SER A 29 -19.45 10.43 -16.78
C SER A 29 -20.16 11.76 -16.50
N CYS A 30 -21.45 11.67 -16.22
CA CYS A 30 -22.13 12.73 -15.48
C CYS A 30 -21.38 12.85 -14.16
N ASN A 31 -20.59 13.92 -14.01
CA ASN A 31 -19.97 14.37 -12.76
C ASN A 31 -21.06 14.59 -11.71
N LYS A 32 -21.57 13.50 -11.13
CA LYS A 32 -22.56 13.51 -10.09
C LYS A 32 -21.81 13.35 -8.79
N MET A 33 -21.77 14.44 -8.03
CA MET A 33 -21.26 14.44 -6.67
C MET A 33 -21.99 13.37 -5.86
N ILE A 34 -21.24 12.54 -5.16
CA ILE A 34 -21.80 11.44 -4.36
C ILE A 34 -22.57 12.02 -3.19
N ARG A 35 -23.76 11.48 -2.95
CA ARG A 35 -24.57 11.84 -1.80
C ARG A 35 -24.60 10.70 -0.79
N PHE A 36 -24.99 11.02 0.44
CA PHE A 36 -25.12 10.02 1.49
C PHE A 36 -26.13 8.92 1.13
N GLU A 37 -27.21 9.25 0.41
CA GLU A 37 -28.21 8.24 0.01
C GLU A 37 -27.63 7.20 -0.95
N ASP A 38 -26.67 7.59 -1.80
CA ASP A 38 -26.00 6.68 -2.72
C ASP A 38 -25.10 5.69 -1.95
N ILE A 39 -24.44 6.16 -0.89
CA ILE A 39 -23.62 5.34 0.02
C ILE A 39 -24.51 4.41 0.85
N SER A 40 -25.64 4.90 1.37
CA SER A 40 -26.59 4.09 2.13
C SER A 40 -27.21 2.99 1.25
N ALA A 41 -27.56 3.30 0.00
CA ALA A 41 -28.02 2.31 -0.96
C ALA A 41 -26.94 1.28 -1.31
N ALA A 42 -25.68 1.72 -1.43
CA ALA A 42 -24.54 0.81 -1.62
C ALA A 42 -24.40 -0.15 -0.45
N ALA A 43 -24.41 0.36 0.79
CA ALA A 43 -24.31 -0.44 2.01
C ALA A 43 -25.39 -1.53 2.07
N PHE A 44 -26.65 -1.18 1.76
CA PHE A 44 -27.75 -2.15 1.73
C PHE A 44 -27.56 -3.23 0.67
N LYS A 45 -27.04 -2.88 -0.52
CA LYS A 45 -26.87 -3.83 -1.62
C LYS A 45 -25.69 -4.80 -1.39
N ILE A 46 -24.58 -4.32 -0.85
CA ILE A 46 -23.38 -5.14 -0.66
C ILE A 46 -23.39 -5.97 0.62
N GLN A 47 -24.32 -5.75 1.55
CA GLN A 47 -24.34 -6.37 2.88
C GLN A 47 -24.24 -7.90 2.89
N CYS A 48 -24.72 -8.57 1.83
CA CYS A 48 -24.68 -10.03 1.72
C CYS A 48 -23.38 -10.56 1.09
N GLY A 49 -22.63 -9.72 0.39
CA GLY A 49 -21.44 -10.12 -0.36
C GLY A 49 -20.13 -9.54 0.18
N VAL A 50 -20.18 -8.66 1.18
CA VAL A 50 -19.01 -8.09 1.85
C VAL A 50 -19.17 -8.24 3.35
N GLN A 51 -18.07 -8.55 4.05
CA GLN A 51 -18.10 -8.69 5.50
C GLN A 51 -18.14 -7.30 6.16
N LYS A 52 -18.95 -7.16 7.22
CA LYS A 52 -18.88 -6.02 8.13
C LYS A 52 -17.64 -6.18 9.01
N THR A 53 -16.50 -5.67 8.55
CA THR A 53 -15.21 -5.83 9.23
C THR A 53 -15.23 -5.20 10.63
N PRO A 54 -14.41 -5.71 11.56
CA PRO A 54 -14.35 -5.16 12.91
C PRO A 54 -13.61 -3.79 12.93
N CYS A 55 -14.12 -2.86 13.74
CA CYS A 55 -13.40 -1.64 14.17
C CYS A 55 -13.12 -1.73 15.67
N MET A 56 -11.93 -2.23 16.03
CA MET A 56 -11.62 -2.61 17.41
C MET A 56 -10.60 -1.69 18.05
N TYR A 57 -10.74 -1.49 19.37
CA TYR A 57 -9.76 -0.81 20.19
C TYR A 57 -8.40 -1.51 20.11
N SER A 58 -7.35 -0.75 19.83
CA SER A 58 -5.99 -1.26 19.67
C SER A 58 -5.19 -1.16 20.96
N ARG A 59 -4.27 -2.11 21.15
CA ARG A 59 -3.28 -2.06 22.23
C ARG A 59 -2.31 -0.89 22.10
N LEU A 60 -2.18 -0.32 20.90
CA LEU A 60 -1.36 0.86 20.61
C LEU A 60 -1.87 2.13 21.29
N SER A 61 -3.13 2.16 21.70
CA SER A 61 -3.77 3.33 22.33
C SER A 61 -2.97 3.89 23.50
N LYS A 62 -2.50 3.00 24.40
CA LYS A 62 -1.69 3.39 25.57
C LYS A 62 -0.35 4.01 25.18
N GLN A 63 0.26 3.52 24.10
CA GLN A 63 1.58 3.95 23.65
C GLN A 63 1.55 5.38 23.07
N TYR A 64 0.45 5.75 22.39
CA TYR A 64 0.33 7.04 21.73
C TYR A 64 -0.54 8.06 22.50
N GLY A 65 -1.15 7.64 23.62
CA GLY A 65 -2.00 8.51 24.44
C GLY A 65 -3.28 8.92 23.70
N MET A 66 -3.84 8.04 22.89
CA MET A 66 -5.05 8.22 22.09
C MET A 66 -5.90 6.95 22.23
N ASP A 67 -7.22 7.04 22.17
CA ASP A 67 -8.07 5.85 22.06
C ASP A 67 -8.13 5.43 20.59
N ILE A 68 -7.19 4.58 20.17
CA ILE A 68 -7.02 4.16 18.79
C ILE A 68 -7.93 2.96 18.50
N TYR A 69 -8.76 3.09 17.48
CA TYR A 69 -9.57 2.02 16.90
C TYR A 69 -9.05 1.68 15.51
N LEU A 70 -8.98 0.40 15.16
CA LEU A 70 -8.50 -0.05 13.85
C LEU A 70 -9.64 -0.68 13.08
N LYS A 71 -10.01 -0.08 11.94
CA LYS A 71 -10.96 -0.65 10.98
C LYS A 71 -10.23 -1.63 10.08
N LYS A 72 -10.40 -2.93 10.33
CA LYS A 72 -9.60 -4.01 9.76
C LYS A 72 -10.14 -4.49 8.40
N GLU A 73 -10.06 -3.66 7.36
CA GLU A 73 -10.52 -4.01 6.00
C GLU A 73 -9.66 -5.07 5.31
N PHE A 74 -8.42 -5.28 5.76
CA PHE A 74 -7.61 -6.43 5.31
C PHE A 74 -8.22 -7.80 5.65
N LEU A 75 -9.27 -7.86 6.48
CA LEU A 75 -10.02 -9.09 6.79
C LEU A 75 -11.11 -9.42 5.77
N GLN A 76 -11.33 -8.57 4.77
CA GLN A 76 -12.16 -8.93 3.62
C GLN A 76 -11.58 -10.16 2.90
N TYR A 77 -12.39 -10.87 2.11
CA TYR A 77 -12.01 -12.17 1.56
C TYR A 77 -10.78 -12.10 0.64
N THR A 78 -10.72 -11.07 -0.20
CA THR A 78 -9.61 -10.73 -1.10
C THR A 78 -8.50 -9.97 -0.41
N GLY A 79 -8.60 -9.73 0.90
CA GLY A 79 -7.57 -9.06 1.70
C GLY A 79 -7.52 -7.55 1.56
N SER A 80 -8.54 -6.89 0.99
CA SER A 80 -8.57 -5.43 0.85
C SER A 80 -9.97 -4.81 0.84
N VAL A 81 -10.02 -3.51 1.11
CA VAL A 81 -11.22 -2.66 1.06
C VAL A 81 -11.85 -2.54 -0.34
N LYS A 82 -11.09 -2.84 -1.40
CA LYS A 82 -11.50 -2.62 -2.80
C LYS A 82 -12.75 -3.44 -3.17
N GLU A 83 -13.00 -4.54 -2.47
CA GLU A 83 -14.23 -5.36 -2.58
C GLU A 83 -15.52 -4.55 -2.53
N ARG A 84 -15.58 -3.57 -1.62
CA ARG A 84 -16.80 -2.78 -1.41
C ARG A 84 -17.21 -2.01 -2.64
N GLY A 85 -16.24 -1.31 -3.23
CA GLY A 85 -16.44 -0.55 -4.46
C GLY A 85 -16.69 -1.48 -5.64
N VAL A 86 -15.90 -2.54 -5.77
CA VAL A 86 -15.99 -3.48 -6.90
C VAL A 86 -17.31 -4.25 -6.90
N LEU A 87 -17.72 -4.83 -5.78
CA LEU A 87 -18.98 -5.57 -5.71
C LEU A 87 -20.15 -4.65 -6.07
N TYR A 88 -20.17 -3.43 -5.53
CA TYR A 88 -21.25 -2.50 -5.85
C TYR A 88 -21.25 -2.07 -7.32
N LEU A 89 -20.07 -1.87 -7.91
CA LEU A 89 -19.90 -1.59 -9.33
C LEU A 89 -20.46 -2.72 -10.19
N LEU A 90 -20.07 -3.98 -9.92
CA LEU A 90 -20.52 -5.16 -10.65
C LEU A 90 -22.03 -5.40 -10.53
N MET A 91 -22.59 -5.22 -9.33
CA MET A 91 -24.04 -5.30 -9.08
C MET A 91 -24.84 -4.20 -9.78
N SER A 92 -24.19 -3.09 -10.13
CA SER A 92 -24.81 -1.95 -10.83
C SER A 92 -24.72 -2.08 -12.36
N LEU A 93 -24.01 -3.09 -12.88
CA LEU A 93 -23.90 -3.32 -14.31
C LEU A 93 -25.24 -3.77 -14.91
N PRO A 94 -25.59 -3.29 -16.12
CA PRO A 94 -26.72 -3.84 -16.86
C PRO A 94 -26.56 -5.34 -17.12
N GLN A 95 -27.67 -6.09 -17.10
CA GLN A 95 -27.64 -7.54 -17.30
C GLN A 95 -27.00 -7.95 -18.63
N GLU A 96 -27.17 -7.14 -19.69
CA GLU A 96 -26.50 -7.38 -20.97
C GLU A 96 -24.96 -7.36 -20.82
N GLN A 97 -24.44 -6.40 -20.05
CA GLN A 97 -23.00 -6.29 -19.83
C GLN A 97 -22.48 -7.41 -18.92
N GLN A 98 -23.25 -7.81 -17.90
CA GLN A 98 -22.92 -8.95 -17.06
C GLN A 98 -22.80 -10.26 -17.85
N ARG A 99 -23.60 -10.44 -18.91
CA ARG A 99 -23.51 -11.62 -19.80
C ARG A 99 -22.28 -11.58 -20.71
N LYS A 100 -21.89 -10.40 -21.20
CA LYS A 100 -20.70 -10.24 -22.05
C LYS A 100 -19.40 -10.43 -21.24
N GLY A 101 -19.40 -9.98 -19.99
CA GLY A 101 -18.26 -10.08 -19.10
C GLY A 101 -17.46 -8.79 -18.97
N VAL A 102 -16.46 -8.86 -18.10
CA VAL A 102 -15.58 -7.76 -17.71
C VAL A 102 -14.12 -8.14 -17.90
N ILE A 103 -13.28 -7.16 -18.17
CA ILE A 103 -11.84 -7.34 -18.34
C ILE A 103 -11.09 -6.26 -17.58
N VAL A 104 -10.04 -6.64 -16.85
CA VAL A 104 -9.20 -5.73 -16.06
C VAL A 104 -7.72 -6.00 -16.35
N ALA A 105 -6.88 -4.97 -16.23
CA ALA A 105 -5.45 -5.06 -16.55
C ALA A 105 -4.56 -4.35 -15.53
N SER A 106 -4.46 -4.92 -14.33
CA SER A 106 -3.50 -4.51 -13.30
C SER A 106 -3.23 -5.67 -12.34
N ASP A 107 -2.09 -5.63 -11.66
CA ASP A 107 -1.73 -6.55 -10.57
C ASP A 107 -2.14 -6.02 -9.18
N SER A 108 -3.08 -5.07 -9.14
CA SER A 108 -3.53 -4.39 -7.92
C SER A 108 -4.63 -5.14 -7.16
N ASN A 109 -4.89 -4.68 -5.94
CA ASN A 109 -6.01 -5.10 -5.10
C ASN A 109 -7.37 -4.99 -5.80
N PHE A 110 -7.54 -4.01 -6.70
CA PHE A 110 -8.74 -3.86 -7.52
C PHE A 110 -8.99 -5.07 -8.42
N SER A 111 -7.97 -5.54 -9.14
CA SER A 111 -8.10 -6.72 -10.03
C SER A 111 -8.45 -7.99 -9.28
N MET A 112 -7.89 -8.18 -8.07
CA MET A 112 -8.23 -9.33 -7.23
C MET A 112 -9.67 -9.28 -6.75
N ALA A 113 -10.16 -8.10 -6.34
CA ALA A 113 -11.56 -7.91 -5.99
C ALA A 113 -12.50 -8.13 -7.20
N VAL A 114 -12.10 -7.69 -8.40
CA VAL A 114 -12.86 -7.92 -9.64
C VAL A 114 -12.90 -9.40 -9.98
N ALA A 115 -11.76 -10.09 -9.91
CA ALA A 115 -11.67 -11.52 -10.16
C ALA A 115 -12.61 -12.33 -9.23
N TYR A 116 -12.61 -12.02 -7.93
CA TYR A 116 -13.44 -12.73 -6.96
C TYR A 116 -14.93 -12.43 -7.14
N HIS A 117 -15.34 -11.16 -7.06
CA HIS A 117 -16.76 -10.83 -7.07
C HIS A 117 -17.43 -11.02 -8.42
N ALA A 118 -16.71 -10.89 -9.54
CA ALA A 118 -17.28 -11.21 -10.84
C ALA A 118 -17.59 -12.70 -10.95
N SER A 119 -16.69 -13.56 -10.48
CA SER A 119 -16.91 -15.01 -10.43
C SER A 119 -18.08 -15.39 -9.52
N GLU A 120 -18.16 -14.82 -8.32
CA GLU A 120 -19.30 -15.04 -7.39
C GLU A 120 -20.64 -14.62 -8.02
N LEU A 121 -20.64 -13.52 -8.77
CA LEU A 121 -21.81 -13.04 -9.53
C LEU A 121 -22.04 -13.77 -10.86
N ARG A 122 -21.19 -14.74 -11.22
CA ARG A 122 -21.21 -15.48 -12.49
C ARG A 122 -21.08 -14.59 -13.73
N VAL A 123 -20.37 -13.47 -13.58
CA VAL A 123 -19.96 -12.59 -14.68
C VAL A 123 -18.63 -13.11 -15.23
N PRO A 124 -18.51 -13.40 -16.54
CA PRO A 124 -17.23 -13.80 -17.12
C PRO A 124 -16.17 -12.71 -16.88
N VAL A 125 -15.00 -13.11 -16.36
CA VAL A 125 -13.96 -12.16 -15.96
C VAL A 125 -12.59 -12.55 -16.51
N PHE A 126 -11.95 -11.58 -17.16
CA PHE A 126 -10.63 -11.70 -17.75
C PHE A 126 -9.67 -10.76 -17.02
N VAL A 127 -8.51 -11.28 -16.61
CA VAL A 127 -7.48 -10.50 -15.92
C VAL A 127 -6.20 -10.57 -16.74
N ILE A 128 -5.78 -9.43 -17.28
CA ILE A 128 -4.55 -9.34 -18.08
C ILE A 128 -3.43 -8.83 -17.19
N LEU A 129 -2.39 -9.65 -17.00
CA LEU A 129 -1.26 -9.33 -16.12
C LEU A 129 0.05 -9.27 -16.92
N PRO A 130 1.00 -8.38 -16.58
CA PRO A 130 2.31 -8.40 -17.21
C PRO A 130 3.07 -9.67 -16.84
N ALA A 131 4.00 -10.10 -17.69
CA ALA A 131 4.80 -11.30 -17.47
C ALA A 131 5.68 -11.24 -16.21
N SER A 132 5.98 -10.04 -15.71
CA SER A 132 6.73 -9.78 -14.49
C SER A 132 5.90 -9.90 -13.20
N THR A 133 4.59 -10.11 -13.29
CA THR A 133 3.71 -10.20 -12.11
C THR A 133 4.11 -11.38 -11.24
N ALA A 134 4.13 -11.17 -9.92
CA ALA A 134 4.48 -12.23 -8.99
C ALA A 134 3.56 -13.46 -9.15
N PRO A 135 4.12 -14.69 -9.14
CA PRO A 135 3.34 -15.92 -9.31
C PRO A 135 2.21 -16.08 -8.29
N GLY A 136 2.38 -15.57 -7.06
CA GLY A 136 1.35 -15.58 -6.02
C GLY A 136 0.07 -14.84 -6.43
N ARG A 137 0.21 -13.64 -7.00
CA ARG A 137 -0.94 -12.84 -7.47
C ARG A 137 -1.62 -13.47 -8.69
N VAL A 138 -0.84 -13.99 -9.64
CA VAL A 138 -1.37 -14.75 -10.79
C VAL A 138 -2.18 -15.96 -10.32
N LYS A 139 -1.65 -16.70 -9.34
CA LYS A 139 -2.32 -17.86 -8.75
C LYS A 139 -3.65 -17.47 -8.08
N MET A 140 -3.65 -16.43 -7.24
CA MET A 140 -4.86 -15.96 -6.55
C MET A 140 -5.98 -15.57 -7.53
N CYS A 141 -5.68 -14.79 -8.57
CA CYS A 141 -6.69 -14.41 -9.57
C CYS A 141 -7.31 -15.64 -10.27
N ARG A 142 -6.52 -16.69 -10.53
CA ARG A 142 -7.03 -17.95 -11.10
C ARG A 142 -7.89 -18.72 -10.11
N GLU A 143 -7.47 -18.79 -8.84
CA GLU A 143 -8.23 -19.44 -7.76
C GLU A 143 -9.56 -18.75 -7.49
N TYR A 144 -9.63 -17.43 -7.68
CA TYR A 144 -10.87 -16.65 -7.67
C TYR A 144 -11.77 -16.86 -8.90
N GLY A 145 -11.38 -17.70 -9.85
CA GLY A 145 -12.21 -18.08 -10.99
C GLY A 145 -12.00 -17.22 -12.25
N ALA A 146 -11.04 -16.30 -12.25
CA ALA A 146 -10.78 -15.46 -13.42
C ALA A 146 -9.95 -16.16 -14.50
N MET A 147 -10.23 -15.81 -15.75
CA MET A 147 -9.37 -16.17 -16.89
C MET A 147 -8.17 -15.24 -16.94
N VAL A 148 -7.04 -15.71 -16.42
CA VAL A 148 -5.81 -14.91 -16.34
C VAL A 148 -4.93 -15.10 -17.57
N ILE A 149 -4.64 -14.00 -18.27
CA ILE A 149 -3.77 -13.96 -19.44
C ILE A 149 -2.52 -13.15 -19.09
N SER A 150 -1.35 -13.77 -19.17
CA SER A 150 -0.08 -13.07 -19.01
C SER A 150 0.35 -12.48 -20.35
N TYR A 151 0.36 -11.15 -20.47
CA TYR A 151 0.70 -10.45 -21.72
C TYR A 151 1.47 -9.16 -21.47
N GLY A 152 2.55 -8.98 -22.24
CA GLY A 152 3.37 -7.77 -22.19
C GLY A 152 4.46 -7.82 -21.11
N SER A 153 5.45 -6.94 -21.26
CA SER A 153 6.56 -6.81 -20.32
C SER A 153 6.28 -5.76 -19.25
N THR A 154 5.39 -4.81 -19.55
CA THR A 154 5.01 -3.72 -18.65
C THR A 154 3.50 -3.71 -18.41
N ALA A 155 3.07 -3.09 -17.30
CA ALA A 155 1.64 -2.90 -17.00
C ALA A 155 0.92 -2.16 -18.14
N LYS A 156 1.58 -1.19 -18.78
CA LYS A 156 1.04 -0.44 -19.91
C LYS A 156 0.76 -1.34 -21.12
N ASP A 157 1.64 -2.29 -21.41
CA ASP A 157 1.43 -3.26 -22.50
C ASP A 157 0.18 -4.10 -22.24
N SER A 158 0.03 -4.59 -21.01
CA SER A 158 -1.14 -5.37 -20.57
C SER A 158 -2.44 -4.55 -20.69
N GLN A 159 -2.42 -3.28 -20.29
CA GLN A 159 -3.58 -2.37 -20.39
C GLN A 159 -3.98 -2.11 -21.85
N VAL A 160 -3.01 -1.82 -22.73
CA VAL A 160 -3.27 -1.61 -24.16
C VAL A 160 -3.89 -2.87 -24.78
N HIS A 161 -3.35 -4.04 -24.45
CA HIS A 161 -3.87 -5.31 -24.93
C HIS A 161 -5.28 -5.60 -24.41
N ALA A 162 -5.54 -5.35 -23.13
CA ALA A 162 -6.85 -5.54 -22.52
C ALA A 162 -7.92 -4.63 -23.14
N ARG A 163 -7.61 -3.36 -23.37
CA ARG A 163 -8.52 -2.42 -24.04
C ARG A 163 -8.85 -2.86 -25.46
N ARG A 164 -7.86 -3.37 -26.20
CA ARG A 164 -8.08 -3.95 -27.52
C ARG A 164 -9.01 -5.17 -27.46
N LEU A 165 -8.75 -6.12 -26.57
CA LEU A 165 -9.60 -7.30 -26.39
C LEU A 165 -11.02 -6.93 -25.96
N ALA A 166 -11.16 -5.92 -25.10
CA ALA A 166 -12.45 -5.40 -24.67
C ALA A 166 -13.28 -4.90 -25.87
N GLN A 167 -12.65 -4.12 -26.75
CA GLN A 167 -13.31 -3.60 -27.95
C GLN A 167 -13.67 -4.71 -28.95
N GLU A 168 -12.75 -5.65 -29.19
CA GLU A 168 -12.95 -6.74 -30.17
C GLU A 168 -14.06 -7.72 -29.74
N ASN A 169 -14.20 -7.98 -28.44
CA ASN A 169 -15.11 -9.00 -27.91
C ASN A 169 -16.35 -8.42 -27.19
N GLY A 170 -16.43 -7.10 -27.03
CA GLY A 170 -17.53 -6.44 -26.33
C GLY A 170 -17.50 -6.59 -24.80
N TYR A 171 -16.32 -6.86 -24.22
CA TYR A 171 -16.15 -6.87 -22.76
C TYR A 171 -16.15 -5.45 -22.21
N LEU A 172 -16.61 -5.27 -20.97
CA LEU A 172 -16.42 -4.01 -20.27
C LEU A 172 -15.03 -3.97 -19.66
N TYR A 173 -14.18 -3.08 -20.17
CA TYR A 173 -12.91 -2.79 -19.53
C TYR A 173 -13.17 -2.06 -18.21
N LEU A 174 -12.72 -2.65 -17.10
CA LEU A 174 -12.76 -2.06 -15.77
C LEU A 174 -11.37 -1.54 -15.42
N GLU A 175 -11.34 -0.32 -14.93
CA GLU A 175 -10.18 0.30 -14.30
C GLU A 175 -10.62 0.84 -12.94
N GLU A 176 -9.69 1.05 -12.03
CA GLU A 176 -10.02 1.74 -10.78
C GLU A 176 -10.35 3.20 -11.09
N GLU A 177 -11.65 3.49 -11.21
CA GLU A 177 -12.16 4.76 -11.69
C GLU A 177 -12.81 5.60 -10.58
N ASP A 178 -12.82 6.91 -10.80
CA ASP A 178 -13.49 7.92 -9.98
C ASP A 178 -15.01 8.02 -10.25
N SER A 179 -15.66 6.85 -10.35
CA SER A 179 -17.11 6.78 -10.60
C SER A 179 -17.89 6.89 -9.30
N ALA A 180 -19.01 7.62 -9.34
CA ALA A 180 -19.88 7.79 -8.17
C ALA A 180 -20.34 6.43 -7.58
N VAL A 181 -20.53 5.41 -8.42
CA VAL A 181 -20.90 4.06 -7.99
C VAL A 181 -19.76 3.44 -7.19
N TYR A 182 -18.56 3.32 -7.76
CA TYR A 182 -17.41 2.70 -7.10
C TYR A 182 -17.11 3.36 -5.74
N LEU A 183 -17.09 4.69 -5.73
CA LEU A 183 -16.85 5.48 -4.52
C LEU A 183 -17.96 5.35 -3.47
N SER A 184 -19.23 5.20 -3.88
CA SER A 184 -20.33 4.95 -2.93
C SER A 184 -20.16 3.62 -2.21
N GLY A 185 -19.64 2.60 -2.90
CA GLY A 185 -19.27 1.33 -2.29
C GLY A 185 -18.15 1.50 -1.27
N LEU A 186 -17.08 2.21 -1.61
CA LEU A 186 -15.99 2.50 -0.66
C LEU A 186 -16.45 3.32 0.55
N GLY A 187 -17.38 4.27 0.35
CA GLY A 187 -17.92 5.11 1.42
C GLY A 187 -18.68 4.35 2.51
N THR A 188 -19.09 3.10 2.25
CA THR A 188 -19.70 2.24 3.27
C THR A 188 -18.79 1.98 4.47
N VAL A 189 -17.47 2.08 4.29
CA VAL A 189 -16.50 2.02 5.39
C VAL A 189 -16.77 3.12 6.42
N GLY A 190 -16.98 4.36 5.96
CA GLY A 190 -17.27 5.49 6.83
C GLY A 190 -18.55 5.31 7.65
N LEU A 191 -19.59 4.74 7.04
CA LEU A 191 -20.84 4.39 7.73
C LEU A 191 -20.60 3.36 8.84
N GLU A 192 -19.89 2.27 8.55
CA GLU A 192 -19.60 1.23 9.54
C GLU A 192 -18.73 1.74 10.68
N MET A 193 -17.74 2.60 10.40
CA MET A 193 -16.88 3.16 11.44
C MET A 193 -17.66 4.06 12.40
N TYR A 194 -18.58 4.88 11.88
CA TYR A 194 -19.45 5.71 12.70
C TYR A 194 -20.36 4.88 13.61
N GLU A 195 -20.90 3.78 13.09
CA GLU A 195 -21.74 2.86 13.88
C GLU A 195 -20.95 2.08 14.93
N GLN A 196 -19.73 1.66 14.61
CA GLN A 196 -18.92 0.76 15.45
C GLN A 196 -18.15 1.51 16.56
N VAL A 197 -17.83 2.79 16.38
CA VAL A 197 -17.04 3.57 17.34
C VAL A 197 -17.87 4.71 17.94
N PRO A 198 -18.33 4.59 19.19
CA PRO A 198 -19.13 5.63 19.82
C PRO A 198 -18.29 6.89 20.09
N LYS A 199 -18.85 8.07 19.83
CA LYS A 199 -18.20 9.38 20.03
C LYS A 199 -16.85 9.49 19.32
N LEU A 200 -16.79 9.04 18.07
CA LEU A 200 -15.61 9.14 17.22
C LEU A 200 -15.23 10.62 17.00
N ASP A 201 -13.98 10.99 17.28
CA ASP A 201 -13.50 12.37 17.14
C ASP A 201 -12.76 12.59 15.81
N ALA A 202 -11.98 11.61 15.38
CA ALA A 202 -11.19 11.69 14.15
C ALA A 202 -11.07 10.34 13.44
N VAL A 203 -10.93 10.39 12.12
CA VAL A 203 -10.70 9.23 11.27
C VAL A 203 -9.51 9.48 10.34
N ILE A 204 -8.64 8.49 10.25
CA ILE A 204 -7.43 8.53 9.44
C ILE A 204 -7.53 7.49 8.33
N PHE A 205 -7.40 7.95 7.08
CA PHE A 205 -7.41 7.12 5.89
C PHE A 205 -6.07 7.24 5.14
N PRO A 206 -5.63 6.19 4.42
CA PRO A 206 -4.61 6.38 3.40
C PRO A 206 -5.09 7.37 2.34
N ALA A 207 -4.13 8.14 1.84
CA ALA A 207 -4.23 9.07 0.74
C ALA A 207 -3.05 8.84 -0.22
N GLY A 208 -3.23 9.20 -1.49
CA GLY A 208 -2.25 8.96 -2.55
C GLY A 208 -2.93 8.99 -3.92
N GLY A 209 -2.44 8.19 -4.89
CA GLY A 209 -3.00 8.12 -6.24
C GLY A 209 -4.50 7.78 -6.27
N HIS A 210 -4.97 6.96 -5.32
CA HIS A 210 -6.38 6.60 -5.20
C HIS A 210 -7.01 7.25 -3.95
N CYS A 211 -7.58 8.44 -4.09
CA CYS A 211 -8.27 9.15 -3.00
C CYS A 211 -9.74 8.70 -2.79
N GLY A 212 -10.20 7.68 -3.51
CA GLY A 212 -11.60 7.27 -3.52
C GLY A 212 -12.14 6.79 -2.18
N LEU A 213 -11.34 6.02 -1.42
CA LEU A 213 -11.72 5.57 -0.08
C LEU A 213 -11.90 6.76 0.88
N LEU A 214 -10.93 7.68 0.87
CA LEU A 214 -10.95 8.90 1.66
C LEU A 214 -12.17 9.75 1.30
N ALA A 215 -12.40 10.03 0.00
CA ALA A 215 -13.49 10.86 -0.48
C ALA A 215 -14.87 10.25 -0.16
N GLY A 216 -15.08 8.97 -0.48
CA GLY A 216 -16.35 8.28 -0.22
C GLY A 216 -16.66 8.18 1.27
N SER A 217 -15.66 7.85 2.09
CA SER A 217 -15.85 7.75 3.54
C SER A 217 -16.02 9.11 4.20
N ALA A 218 -15.33 10.14 3.73
CA ALA A 218 -15.51 11.52 4.19
C ALA A 218 -16.96 11.99 3.95
N ALA A 219 -17.54 11.69 2.79
CA ALA A 219 -18.92 12.02 2.48
C ALA A 219 -19.91 11.36 3.45
N ALA A 220 -19.69 10.08 3.80
CA ALA A 220 -20.51 9.40 4.80
C ALA A 220 -20.35 10.04 6.20
N LEU A 221 -19.11 10.20 6.66
CA LEU A 221 -18.79 10.69 8.00
C LEU A 221 -19.28 12.11 8.21
N LYS A 222 -19.02 13.03 7.28
CA LYS A 222 -19.42 14.44 7.39
C LYS A 222 -20.94 14.63 7.33
N HIS A 223 -21.66 13.74 6.64
CA HIS A 223 -23.12 13.75 6.65
C HIS A 223 -23.67 13.29 8.01
N LEU A 224 -23.11 12.22 8.59
CA LEU A 224 -23.56 11.66 9.87
C LEU A 224 -23.19 12.55 11.06
N ASN A 225 -21.96 13.08 11.07
CA ASN A 225 -21.48 14.02 12.06
C ASN A 225 -20.40 14.93 11.46
N PRO A 226 -20.72 16.21 11.17
CA PRO A 226 -19.77 17.13 10.55
C PRO A 226 -18.57 17.49 11.43
N HIS A 227 -18.64 17.23 12.75
CA HIS A 227 -17.57 17.51 13.70
C HIS A 227 -16.45 16.47 13.71
N ILE A 228 -16.65 15.31 13.07
CA ILE A 228 -15.59 14.29 12.94
C ILE A 228 -14.48 14.85 12.05
N SER A 229 -13.25 14.84 12.54
CA SER A 229 -12.07 15.24 11.76
C SER A 229 -11.67 14.11 10.81
N VAL A 230 -11.71 14.35 9.51
CA VAL A 230 -11.29 13.39 8.48
C VAL A 230 -9.91 13.76 7.98
N ILE A 231 -8.97 12.82 8.11
CA ILE A 231 -7.55 13.04 7.86
C ILE A 231 -7.05 12.05 6.80
N GLY A 232 -6.45 12.56 5.72
CA GLY A 232 -5.74 11.75 4.73
C GLY A 232 -4.24 11.66 5.04
N VAL A 233 -3.63 10.51 4.79
CA VAL A 233 -2.17 10.30 4.98
C VAL A 233 -1.54 9.76 3.71
N GLU A 234 -0.58 10.49 3.15
CA GLU A 234 0.17 10.08 1.95
C GLU A 234 1.68 10.00 2.21
N SER A 235 2.44 9.46 1.26
CA SER A 235 3.89 9.35 1.38
C SER A 235 4.57 10.69 1.04
N GLU A 236 5.58 11.08 1.83
CA GLU A 236 6.45 12.22 1.52
C GLU A 236 7.19 12.05 0.18
N SER A 237 7.37 10.81 -0.29
CA SER A 237 8.05 10.52 -1.55
C SER A 237 7.21 10.84 -2.80
N PHE A 238 5.88 10.91 -2.67
CA PHE A 238 4.95 11.21 -3.76
C PHE A 238 3.67 11.87 -3.22
N PRO A 239 3.71 13.15 -2.81
CA PRO A 239 2.59 13.84 -2.17
C PRO A 239 1.53 14.31 -3.19
N VAL A 240 1.00 13.35 -3.95
CA VAL A 240 0.13 13.54 -5.12
C VAL A 240 -1.16 14.27 -4.76
N LEU A 241 -1.78 13.95 -3.62
CA LEU A 241 -3.04 14.57 -3.21
C LEU A 241 -2.82 16.01 -2.77
N GLN A 242 -1.79 16.29 -1.97
CA GLN A 242 -1.46 17.67 -1.60
C GLN A 242 -1.12 18.53 -2.81
N GLN A 243 -0.39 17.99 -3.79
CA GLN A 243 -0.08 18.68 -5.04
C GLN A 243 -1.36 18.95 -5.85
N SER A 244 -2.21 17.94 -6.02
CA SER A 244 -3.48 18.06 -6.75
C SER A 244 -4.44 19.06 -6.10
N LEU A 245 -4.53 19.07 -4.76
CA LEU A 245 -5.35 20.03 -4.02
C LEU A 245 -4.85 21.47 -4.18
N LYS A 246 -3.52 21.68 -4.21
CA LYS A 246 -2.92 22.99 -4.47
C LYS A 246 -3.13 23.45 -5.91
N ALA A 247 -3.03 22.53 -6.87
CA ALA A 247 -3.24 22.82 -8.29
C ALA A 247 -4.72 23.01 -8.66
N GLY A 248 -5.64 22.46 -7.86
CA GLY A 248 -7.08 22.46 -8.13
C GLY A 248 -7.50 21.47 -9.23
N HIS A 249 -6.58 20.68 -9.75
CA HIS A 249 -6.83 19.61 -10.71
C HIS A 249 -5.91 18.42 -10.42
N PRO A 250 -6.27 17.20 -10.89
CA PRO A 250 -5.41 16.04 -10.73
C PRO A 250 -4.03 16.27 -11.34
N THR A 251 -2.98 15.97 -10.57
CA THR A 251 -1.59 15.99 -11.05
C THR A 251 -1.05 14.57 -11.15
N ASP A 252 -0.14 14.37 -12.09
CA ASP A 252 0.64 13.14 -12.23
C ASP A 252 1.98 13.33 -11.50
N ASP A 253 2.38 12.34 -10.71
CA ASP A 253 3.71 12.32 -10.11
C ASP A 253 4.49 11.14 -10.69
N GLN A 254 5.47 11.46 -11.54
CA GLN A 254 6.29 10.47 -12.23
C GLN A 254 7.43 9.92 -11.37
N ALA A 255 7.55 10.34 -10.11
CA ALA A 255 8.74 10.10 -9.28
C ALA A 255 8.62 8.97 -8.24
N CYS A 256 7.73 7.98 -8.41
CA CYS A 256 7.71 6.82 -7.50
C CYS A 256 8.87 5.85 -7.81
N ASN A 257 10.00 6.03 -7.13
CA ASN A 257 11.17 5.16 -7.29
C ASN A 257 10.96 3.72 -6.75
N ASN A 258 9.88 3.46 -5.99
CA ASN A 258 9.66 2.18 -5.28
C ASN A 258 8.27 1.59 -5.55
N HIS A 259 7.93 1.41 -6.83
CA HIS A 259 6.64 0.87 -7.27
C HIS A 259 6.28 -0.50 -6.67
N HIS A 260 7.24 -1.34 -6.30
CA HIS A 260 6.95 -2.64 -5.68
C HIS A 260 6.41 -2.49 -4.25
N PHE A 261 6.91 -1.52 -3.48
CA PHE A 261 6.43 -1.29 -2.11
C PHE A 261 5.11 -0.51 -2.09
N TYR A 262 4.93 0.42 -3.02
CA TYR A 262 3.75 1.28 -3.10
C TYR A 262 2.75 0.87 -4.19
N GLY A 263 2.78 -0.35 -4.72
CA GLY A 263 2.04 -0.72 -5.94
C GLY A 263 0.58 -0.30 -5.97
N ASP A 264 -0.15 -0.44 -4.86
CA ASP A 264 -1.57 -0.08 -4.73
C ASP A 264 -1.82 1.39 -4.29
N VAL A 265 -0.78 2.12 -3.89
CA VAL A 265 -0.84 3.53 -3.41
C VAL A 265 -0.27 4.51 -4.44
N SER A 266 0.72 4.07 -5.21
CA SER A 266 1.40 4.84 -6.23
C SER A 266 0.60 4.84 -7.52
N GLY A 267 0.39 6.02 -8.10
CA GLY A 267 -0.37 6.19 -9.32
C GLY A 267 -0.81 7.64 -9.50
N VAL A 268 -1.46 7.91 -10.62
CA VAL A 268 -2.05 9.22 -10.91
C VAL A 268 -3.15 9.50 -9.89
N CYS A 269 -3.31 10.75 -9.44
CA CYS A 269 -4.51 11.12 -8.69
C CYS A 269 -5.74 10.88 -9.58
N PHE A 270 -6.53 9.86 -9.31
CA PHE A 270 -7.71 9.61 -10.13
C PHE A 270 -8.82 10.60 -9.78
N GLY A 271 -9.11 11.47 -10.75
CA GLY A 271 -10.43 11.97 -11.03
C GLY A 271 -10.88 13.25 -10.32
N SER A 272 -11.69 14.01 -11.06
CA SER A 272 -12.21 15.32 -10.68
C SER A 272 -13.17 15.25 -9.49
N ASN A 273 -13.90 14.14 -9.33
CA ASN A 273 -14.93 13.97 -8.29
C ASN A 273 -14.29 13.71 -6.93
N SER A 274 -13.38 12.73 -6.84
CA SER A 274 -12.67 12.43 -5.59
C SER A 274 -11.86 13.63 -5.12
N LEU A 275 -11.17 14.34 -6.02
CA LEU A 275 -10.43 15.55 -5.66
C LEU A 275 -11.35 16.66 -5.15
N GLN A 276 -12.48 16.90 -5.83
CA GLN A 276 -13.43 17.93 -5.42
C GLN A 276 -14.10 17.61 -4.07
N LEU A 277 -14.44 16.34 -3.84
CA LEU A 277 -14.99 15.89 -2.56
C LEU A 277 -13.94 16.01 -1.45
N THR A 278 -12.71 15.55 -1.71
CA THR A 278 -11.61 15.63 -0.76
C THR A 278 -11.35 17.09 -0.35
N GLY A 279 -11.25 18.01 -1.32
CA GLY A 279 -11.01 19.43 -1.03
C GLY A 279 -12.12 20.12 -0.23
N LYS A 280 -13.33 19.55 -0.20
CA LYS A 280 -14.48 20.09 0.57
C LYS A 280 -14.67 19.43 1.93
N LEU A 281 -14.39 18.13 2.03
CA LEU A 281 -14.81 17.29 3.16
C LEU A 281 -13.67 16.82 4.06
N VAL A 282 -12.43 16.85 3.56
CA VAL A 282 -11.24 16.40 4.31
C VAL A 282 -10.63 17.60 5.02
N ASP A 283 -10.43 17.48 6.33
CA ASP A 283 -9.97 18.59 7.17
C ASP A 283 -8.45 18.78 7.10
N LYS A 284 -7.69 17.68 6.90
CA LYS A 284 -6.23 17.70 6.89
C LYS A 284 -5.65 16.57 6.03
N VAL A 285 -4.56 16.84 5.32
CA VAL A 285 -3.74 15.83 4.65
C VAL A 285 -2.32 15.93 5.18
N VAL A 286 -1.76 14.83 5.67
CA VAL A 286 -0.40 14.75 6.21
C VAL A 286 0.47 13.82 5.38
N ALA A 287 1.74 14.17 5.25
CA ALA A 287 2.73 13.32 4.59
C ALA A 287 3.62 12.63 5.65
N VAL A 288 3.97 11.37 5.40
CA VAL A 288 4.81 10.54 6.26
C VAL A 288 5.97 9.91 5.48
N ARG A 289 7.07 9.62 6.17
CA ARG A 289 8.24 8.99 5.54
C ARG A 289 8.03 7.48 5.40
N GLU A 290 8.68 6.88 4.42
CA GLU A 290 8.70 5.42 4.25
C GLU A 290 9.14 4.69 5.53
N GLU A 291 10.10 5.26 6.27
CA GLU A 291 10.54 4.73 7.56
C GLU A 291 9.41 4.59 8.58
N ASP A 292 8.53 5.59 8.64
CA ASP A 292 7.42 5.64 9.58
C ASP A 292 6.34 4.60 9.18
N ILE A 293 6.18 4.33 7.88
CA ILE A 293 5.32 3.27 7.33
C ILE A 293 5.87 1.90 7.71
N LEU A 294 7.16 1.65 7.52
CA LEU A 294 7.80 0.37 7.88
C LEU A 294 7.70 0.09 9.39
N ILE A 295 7.91 1.09 10.23
CA ILE A 295 7.72 0.95 11.68
C ILE A 295 6.25 0.65 11.99
N SER A 296 5.30 1.27 11.29
CA SER A 296 3.86 1.02 11.47
C SER A 296 3.46 -0.41 11.10
N MET A 297 4.00 -0.95 10.01
CA MET A 297 3.82 -2.35 9.64
C MET A 297 4.31 -3.28 10.76
N LEU A 298 5.50 -3.00 11.33
CA LEU A 298 6.04 -3.75 12.46
C LEU A 298 5.11 -3.67 13.68
N ARG A 299 4.61 -2.48 14.04
CA ARG A 299 3.68 -2.31 15.17
C ARG A 299 2.35 -3.05 14.97
N LEU A 300 1.78 -3.03 13.78
CA LEU A 300 0.57 -3.79 13.47
C LEU A 300 0.82 -5.31 13.59
N LEU A 301 1.98 -5.79 13.15
CA LEU A 301 2.33 -7.19 13.30
C LEU A 301 2.52 -7.60 14.78
N GLU A 302 3.15 -6.76 15.59
CA GLU A 302 3.43 -7.04 17.01
C GLU A 302 2.19 -6.96 17.90
N TYR A 303 1.44 -5.87 17.76
CA TYR A 303 0.34 -5.54 18.66
C TYR A 303 -1.01 -6.03 18.16
N GLU A 304 -1.19 -6.20 16.86
CA GLU A 304 -2.48 -6.61 16.28
C GLU A 304 -2.43 -7.98 15.60
N ARG A 305 -1.23 -8.56 15.47
CA ARG A 305 -0.99 -9.81 14.71
C ARG A 305 -1.49 -9.70 13.26
N ALA A 306 -1.42 -8.49 12.70
CA ALA A 306 -1.89 -8.16 11.37
C ALA A 306 -0.71 -7.99 10.41
N THR A 307 -0.72 -8.77 9.33
CA THR A 307 0.17 -8.56 8.18
C THR A 307 -0.50 -7.58 7.23
N VAL A 308 0.12 -6.43 7.02
CA VAL A 308 -0.42 -5.35 6.20
C VAL A 308 0.59 -4.93 5.14
N ASP A 309 0.12 -4.36 4.04
CA ASP A 309 0.96 -3.69 3.05
C ASP A 309 1.18 -2.21 3.43
N ALA A 310 1.81 -1.44 2.54
CA ALA A 310 2.06 -0.02 2.75
C ALA A 310 0.76 0.80 2.85
N GLU A 311 -0.27 0.50 2.04
CA GLU A 311 -1.57 1.18 2.07
C GLU A 311 -2.28 0.95 3.41
N GLY A 312 -2.23 -0.28 3.92
CA GLY A 312 -2.79 -0.63 5.23
C GLY A 312 -2.06 0.01 6.40
N ALA A 313 -0.76 0.28 6.29
CA ALA A 313 0.06 0.81 7.38
C ALA A 313 0.15 2.34 7.43
N ILE A 314 -0.02 3.04 6.30
CA ILE A 314 0.26 4.47 6.19
C ILE A 314 -0.59 5.35 7.13
N GLY A 315 -1.86 4.96 7.38
CA GLY A 315 -2.72 5.67 8.32
C GLY A 315 -2.15 5.67 9.75
N LEU A 316 -1.62 4.53 10.20
CA LEU A 316 -0.97 4.43 11.50
C LEU A 316 0.36 5.19 11.53
N ALA A 317 1.06 5.28 10.39
CA ALA A 317 2.34 5.98 10.29
C ALA A 317 2.25 7.46 10.64
N ALA A 318 1.12 8.12 10.40
CA ALA A 318 0.92 9.50 10.85
C ALA A 318 0.97 9.64 12.38
N LEU A 319 0.47 8.62 13.11
CA LEU A 319 0.53 8.56 14.57
C LEU A 319 1.94 8.20 15.06
N VAL A 320 2.59 7.23 14.41
CA VAL A 320 3.98 6.83 14.72
C VAL A 320 4.95 8.00 14.54
N ALA A 321 4.79 8.76 13.46
CA ALA A 321 5.60 9.95 13.15
C ALA A 321 5.28 11.16 14.05
N GLY A 322 4.23 11.09 14.87
CA GLY A 322 3.83 12.19 15.75
C GLY A 322 3.30 13.43 15.00
N LYS A 323 2.78 13.27 13.77
CA LYS A 323 2.31 14.38 12.91
C LYS A 323 0.92 14.89 13.31
N LEU A 324 0.24 14.22 14.25
CA LEU A 324 -1.12 14.51 14.71
C LEU A 324 -1.20 14.66 16.25
N PRO A 325 -0.39 15.54 16.88
CA PRO A 325 -0.40 15.71 18.34
C PRO A 325 -1.75 16.20 18.90
N GLU A 326 -2.55 16.89 18.09
CA GLU A 326 -3.88 17.41 18.43
C GLU A 326 -4.93 16.32 18.69
N LEU A 327 -4.60 15.06 18.40
CA LEU A 327 -5.46 13.90 18.63
C LEU A 327 -5.24 13.22 19.98
N LYS A 328 -4.25 13.66 20.77
CA LYS A 328 -4.01 13.11 22.12
C LYS A 328 -5.27 13.24 23.00
N GLY A 329 -5.61 12.15 23.68
CA GLY A 329 -6.82 12.04 24.51
C GLY A 329 -8.13 11.90 23.74
N LYS A 330 -8.11 11.85 22.41
CA LYS A 330 -9.30 11.68 21.55
C LYS A 330 -9.48 10.24 21.09
N ARG A 331 -10.69 9.93 20.62
CA ARG A 331 -11.02 8.66 19.95
C ARG A 331 -10.75 8.76 18.46
N VAL A 332 -9.76 8.01 18.01
CA VAL A 332 -9.24 8.06 16.65
C VAL A 332 -9.43 6.70 16.01
N ALA A 333 -10.10 6.64 14.87
CA ALA A 333 -10.18 5.41 14.08
C ALA A 333 -9.21 5.47 12.89
N VAL A 334 -8.44 4.41 12.67
CA VAL A 334 -7.48 4.27 11.56
C VAL A 334 -7.95 3.14 10.66
N VAL A 335 -8.03 3.39 9.36
CA VAL A 335 -8.40 2.35 8.39
C VAL A 335 -7.17 1.58 7.95
N ILE A 336 -7.22 0.27 8.16
CA ILE A 336 -6.21 -0.69 7.72
C ILE A 336 -6.74 -1.37 6.46
N CYS A 337 -6.46 -0.75 5.31
CA CYS A 337 -7.17 -0.97 4.06
C CYS A 337 -6.88 -2.32 3.39
N SER A 338 -5.67 -2.84 3.54
CA SER A 338 -5.22 -4.03 2.83
C SER A 338 -4.09 -4.77 3.52
N GLY A 339 -3.96 -6.05 3.19
CA GLY A 339 -2.92 -6.95 3.70
C GLY A 339 -2.29 -7.84 2.65
N ASN A 340 -2.40 -7.47 1.37
CA ASN A 340 -1.94 -8.27 0.23
C ASN A 340 -0.47 -8.00 -0.08
N LEU A 341 0.40 -8.29 0.88
CA LEU A 341 1.85 -8.14 0.73
C LEU A 341 2.51 -9.47 0.37
N GLU A 342 3.40 -9.46 -0.62
CA GLU A 342 4.21 -10.63 -0.96
C GLU A 342 5.14 -11.02 0.19
N LEU A 343 5.25 -12.31 0.48
CA LEU A 343 6.03 -12.80 1.63
C LEU A 343 7.51 -12.40 1.57
N HIS A 344 8.10 -12.35 0.38
CA HIS A 344 9.50 -11.91 0.22
C HIS A 344 9.66 -10.43 0.56
N LEU A 345 8.72 -9.58 0.10
CA LEU A 345 8.71 -8.17 0.44
C LEU A 345 8.45 -7.96 1.93
N LEU A 346 7.53 -8.71 2.54
CA LEU A 346 7.29 -8.70 3.98
C LEU A 346 8.59 -8.98 4.77
N GLN A 347 9.37 -9.98 4.36
CA GLN A 347 10.65 -10.28 5.01
C GLN A 347 11.63 -9.09 4.95
N GLN A 348 11.74 -8.43 3.79
CA GLN A 348 12.60 -7.26 3.61
C GLN A 348 12.10 -6.07 4.46
N CYS A 349 10.78 -5.82 4.47
CA CYS A 349 10.16 -4.76 5.25
C CYS A 349 10.40 -4.97 6.75
N ILE A 350 10.21 -6.19 7.27
CA ILE A 350 10.45 -6.50 8.68
C ILE A 350 11.93 -6.30 9.04
N ALA A 351 12.85 -6.81 8.23
CA ALA A 351 14.29 -6.66 8.48
C ALA A 351 14.70 -5.17 8.54
N ARG A 352 14.20 -4.36 7.61
CA ARG A 352 14.45 -2.91 7.59
C ARG A 352 13.77 -2.21 8.77
N ALA A 353 12.53 -2.55 9.10
CA ALA A 353 11.80 -1.99 10.23
C ALA A 353 12.51 -2.27 11.57
N LEU A 354 13.03 -3.49 11.79
CA LEU A 354 13.81 -3.82 13.00
C LEU A 354 15.10 -2.99 13.12
N THR A 355 15.74 -2.69 11.99
CA THR A 355 16.90 -1.78 11.95
C THR A 355 16.48 -0.35 12.30
N LEU A 356 15.37 0.13 11.70
CA LEU A 356 14.77 1.43 11.99
C LEU A 356 14.20 1.56 13.41
N ASP A 357 13.92 0.46 14.09
CA ASP A 357 13.47 0.43 15.49
C ASP A 357 14.63 0.33 16.50
N ASN A 358 15.89 0.32 16.03
CA ASN A 358 17.11 0.05 16.82
C ASN A 358 17.11 -1.31 17.54
N ARG A 359 16.44 -2.31 16.98
CA ARG A 359 16.41 -3.67 17.51
C ARG A 359 17.33 -4.62 16.79
N VAL A 360 17.73 -4.27 15.58
CA VAL A 360 18.83 -4.94 14.88
C VAL A 360 19.87 -3.88 14.60
N CYS A 361 21.11 -4.16 14.96
CA CYS A 361 22.22 -3.26 14.72
C CYS A 361 23.40 -4.01 14.09
N ARG A 362 24.14 -3.28 13.27
CA ARG A 362 25.34 -3.78 12.60
C ARG A 362 26.51 -2.90 12.99
N PHE A 363 27.57 -3.53 13.46
CA PHE A 363 28.82 -2.86 13.78
C PHE A 363 29.98 -3.65 13.20
N SER A 364 31.09 -2.96 13.01
CA SER A 364 32.34 -3.54 12.57
C SER A 364 33.46 -3.12 13.52
N LEU A 365 34.36 -4.04 13.81
CA LEU A 365 35.52 -3.81 14.65
C LEU A 365 36.71 -4.60 14.09
N VAL A 366 37.91 -4.20 14.48
CA VAL A 366 39.14 -4.89 14.12
C VAL A 366 39.70 -5.54 15.37
N ILE A 367 39.99 -6.84 15.29
CA ILE A 367 40.63 -7.62 16.36
C ILE A 367 41.82 -8.36 15.80
N SER A 368 42.67 -8.92 16.69
CA SER A 368 43.71 -9.83 16.26
C SER A 368 43.10 -11.12 15.70
N ASP A 369 43.74 -11.73 14.69
CA ASP A 369 43.34 -13.01 14.08
C ASP A 369 43.73 -14.18 14.98
N CYS A 370 43.29 -14.12 16.25
CA CYS A 370 43.49 -15.12 17.27
C CYS A 370 42.12 -15.56 17.84
N PRO A 371 41.88 -16.88 18.04
CA PRO A 371 40.61 -17.38 18.56
C PRO A 371 40.17 -16.75 19.90
N GLY A 372 41.14 -16.39 20.74
CA GLY A 372 40.87 -15.77 22.05
C GLY A 372 40.20 -14.41 21.96
N ASP A 373 40.50 -13.60 20.94
CA ASP A 373 39.88 -12.27 20.80
C ASP A 373 38.45 -12.35 20.26
N MET A 374 38.17 -13.33 19.40
CA MET A 374 36.79 -13.69 19.05
C MET A 374 36.00 -14.18 20.26
N SER A 375 36.58 -15.00 21.14
CA SER A 375 35.93 -15.44 22.39
C SER A 375 35.54 -14.25 23.27
N LYS A 376 36.47 -13.32 23.49
CA LYS A 376 36.23 -12.11 24.29
C LYS A 376 35.10 -11.24 23.72
N LEU A 377 35.01 -11.12 22.40
CA LEU A 377 33.92 -10.42 21.75
C LEU A 377 32.57 -11.11 22.03
N LEU A 378 32.51 -12.43 21.82
CA LEU A 378 31.30 -13.21 22.06
C LEU A 378 30.88 -13.19 23.54
N GLU A 379 31.84 -13.18 24.47
CA GLU A 379 31.59 -13.02 25.91
C GLU A 379 30.92 -11.68 26.24
N ILE A 380 31.36 -10.58 25.60
CA ILE A 380 30.70 -9.28 25.77
C ILE A 380 29.27 -9.33 25.23
N LEU A 381 29.07 -9.87 24.02
CA LEU A 381 27.73 -10.00 23.44
C LEU A 381 26.81 -10.86 24.31
N ALA A 382 27.33 -11.95 24.87
CA ALA A 382 26.59 -12.80 25.79
C ALA A 382 26.26 -12.07 27.12
N ARG A 383 27.22 -11.31 27.68
CA ARG A 383 27.02 -10.54 28.91
C ARG A 383 25.98 -9.45 28.76
N GLU A 384 25.96 -8.77 27.61
CA GLU A 384 24.95 -7.75 27.31
C GLU A 384 23.63 -8.37 26.85
N GLU A 385 23.48 -9.70 26.80
CA GLU A 385 22.26 -10.39 26.32
C GLU A 385 21.88 -10.03 24.86
N ALA A 386 22.88 -9.71 24.03
CA ALA A 386 22.69 -9.44 22.61
C ALA A 386 22.68 -10.75 21.81
N ARG A 387 21.61 -10.99 21.04
CA ARG A 387 21.52 -12.19 20.21
C ARG A 387 22.29 -11.99 18.92
N VAL A 388 23.23 -12.88 18.62
CA VAL A 388 23.99 -12.84 17.37
C VAL A 388 23.14 -13.37 16.22
N LEU A 389 22.99 -12.56 15.15
CA LEU A 389 22.31 -12.95 13.91
C LEU A 389 23.29 -13.38 12.82
N ASP A 390 24.39 -12.64 12.65
CA ASP A 390 25.42 -12.89 11.64
C ASP A 390 26.79 -12.40 12.13
N ILE A 391 27.85 -13.14 11.85
CA ILE A 391 29.24 -12.74 12.08
C ILE A 391 30.03 -13.05 10.82
N LYS A 392 30.65 -12.02 10.24
CA LYS A 392 31.52 -12.13 9.07
C LYS A 392 32.92 -11.67 9.40
N GLN A 393 33.89 -12.45 8.95
CA GLN A 393 35.31 -12.15 9.10
C GLN A 393 35.89 -11.81 7.74
N GLU A 394 36.47 -10.62 7.62
CA GLU A 394 37.14 -10.14 6.40
C GLU A 394 38.63 -9.97 6.70
N ARG A 395 39.44 -10.84 6.08
CA ARG A 395 40.92 -10.80 6.18
C ARG A 395 41.56 -10.01 5.04
N THR A 396 40.96 -10.08 3.85
CA THR A 396 41.55 -9.61 2.58
C THR A 396 41.59 -8.09 2.42
N PHE A 397 40.76 -7.35 3.15
CA PHE A 397 40.61 -5.89 3.01
C PHE A 397 41.17 -5.07 4.18
N VAL A 398 41.91 -5.71 5.11
CA VAL A 398 42.57 -5.01 6.22
C VAL A 398 43.94 -4.54 5.75
N THR A 399 44.04 -3.28 5.35
CA THR A 399 45.29 -2.65 4.83
C THR A 399 46.21 -2.11 5.93
N SER A 400 45.78 -2.13 7.19
CA SER A 400 46.46 -1.41 8.28
C SER A 400 47.53 -2.25 8.99
N GLU A 401 47.29 -3.54 9.27
CA GLU A 401 48.16 -4.39 10.10
C GLU A 401 48.12 -5.88 9.69
N LEU A 402 49.27 -6.57 9.73
CA LEU A 402 49.35 -8.03 9.57
C LEU A 402 48.74 -8.72 10.81
N PHE A 403 48.05 -9.85 10.62
CA PHE A 403 47.34 -10.60 11.67
C PHE A 403 46.16 -9.87 12.33
N ALA A 404 45.58 -8.88 11.66
CA ALA A 404 44.34 -8.25 12.05
C ALA A 404 43.18 -8.73 11.15
N VAL A 405 42.00 -8.93 11.73
CA VAL A 405 40.78 -9.32 11.02
C VAL A 405 39.67 -8.32 11.31
N LYS A 406 38.98 -7.86 10.26
CA LYS A 406 37.78 -7.05 10.42
C LYS A 406 36.60 -7.99 10.65
N VAL A 407 35.93 -7.81 11.79
CA VAL A 407 34.74 -8.57 12.14
C VAL A 407 33.54 -7.65 11.98
N ILE A 408 32.57 -8.12 11.20
CA ILE A 408 31.28 -7.45 11.02
C ILE A 408 30.23 -8.31 11.72
N CYS A 409 29.60 -7.74 12.74
CA CYS A 409 28.57 -8.41 13.51
C CYS A 409 27.21 -7.75 13.24
N THR A 410 26.20 -8.57 13.02
CA THR A 410 24.80 -8.17 13.05
C THR A 410 24.17 -8.83 14.26
N VAL A 411 23.60 -8.02 15.16
CA VAL A 411 23.04 -8.49 16.43
C VAL A 411 21.62 -7.94 16.62
N GLU A 412 20.81 -8.71 17.34
CA GLU A 412 19.48 -8.33 17.80
C GLU A 412 19.54 -7.91 19.27
N THR A 413 18.94 -6.76 19.56
CA THR A 413 18.80 -6.15 20.87
C THR A 413 17.32 -5.93 21.19
N ARG A 414 17.04 -5.59 22.46
CA ARG A 414 15.66 -5.45 22.96
C ARG A 414 15.01 -4.17 22.46
N ASP A 415 15.74 -3.06 22.56
CA ASP A 415 15.28 -1.72 22.24
C ASP A 415 16.48 -0.78 22.05
N LYS A 416 16.17 0.50 21.78
CA LYS A 416 17.15 1.57 21.63
C LYS A 416 18.07 1.74 22.85
N ILE A 417 17.57 1.55 24.06
CA ILE A 417 18.35 1.72 25.31
C ILE A 417 19.38 0.59 25.40
N HIS A 418 18.94 -0.65 25.17
CA HIS A 418 19.82 -1.81 25.12
C HIS A 418 20.89 -1.65 24.02
N THR A 419 20.52 -1.20 22.82
CA THR A 419 21.51 -0.91 21.76
C THR A 419 22.56 0.12 22.19
N ALA A 420 22.17 1.16 22.94
CA ALA A 420 23.11 2.15 23.46
C ALA A 420 24.04 1.56 24.55
N GLN A 421 23.51 0.70 25.42
CA GLN A 421 24.32 -0.01 26.44
C GLN A 421 25.38 -0.89 25.78
N LEU A 422 24.96 -1.70 24.79
CA LEU A 422 25.87 -2.54 24.01
C LEU A 422 26.94 -1.70 23.29
N ARG A 423 26.55 -0.56 22.71
CA ARG A 423 27.48 0.36 22.06
C ARG A 423 28.55 0.87 23.01
N ASN A 424 28.16 1.26 24.22
CA ASN A 424 29.11 1.74 25.22
C ASN A 424 30.05 0.62 25.68
N ALA A 425 29.53 -0.56 25.99
CA ALA A 425 30.33 -1.72 26.41
C ALA A 425 31.35 -2.15 25.35
N LEU A 426 31.01 -2.07 24.07
CA LEU A 426 31.93 -2.36 22.97
C LEU A 426 32.99 -1.26 22.79
N LEU A 427 32.61 0.01 22.89
CA LEU A 427 33.55 1.13 22.73
C LEU A 427 34.60 1.21 23.84
N GLU A 428 34.26 0.80 25.07
CA GLU A 428 35.21 0.71 26.19
C GLU A 428 36.38 -0.24 25.89
N ARG A 429 36.13 -1.32 25.14
CA ARG A 429 37.15 -2.35 24.84
C ARG A 429 37.72 -2.25 23.43
N TYR A 430 36.93 -1.77 22.48
CA TYR A 430 37.27 -1.68 21.06
C TYR A 430 36.98 -0.25 20.55
N PRO A 431 37.92 0.70 20.71
CA PRO A 431 37.73 2.10 20.33
C PRO A 431 37.48 2.30 18.83
N THR A 432 37.94 1.36 18.00
CA THR A 432 37.80 1.37 16.53
C THR A 432 36.44 0.82 16.05
N THR A 433 35.48 0.60 16.94
CA THR A 433 34.16 0.08 16.57
C THR A 433 33.39 1.08 15.70
N GLY A 434 33.28 0.78 14.42
CA GLY A 434 32.46 1.52 13.46
C GLY A 434 31.03 0.96 13.47
N TRP A 435 30.07 1.80 13.84
CA TRP A 435 28.65 1.47 13.75
C TRP A 435 28.15 1.83 12.36
N THR A 436 27.41 0.92 11.73
CA THR A 436 26.65 1.26 10.52
C THR A 436 25.41 2.03 10.99
N GLU A 437 25.49 3.36 10.97
CA GLU A 437 24.33 4.21 11.20
C GLU A 437 23.37 4.12 9.99
N ARG A 438 22.10 4.44 10.25
CA ARG A 438 20.92 4.08 9.44
C ARG A 438 20.96 4.54 7.99
#